data_AF-A0A1J3F6B0-F1
#
_entry.id   AF-A0A1J3F6B0-F1
#
_cell.length_a   1.000
_cell.length_b   1.000
_cell.length_c   1.000
_cell.angle_alpha   90.00
_cell.angle_beta   90.00
_cell.angle_gamma   90.00
#
_symmetry.space_group_name_H-M   'P 1'
#
loop_
_entity.id
_entity.type
_entity.pdbx_description
1 polymer ?
#
loop_
_entity_poly.entity_id
_entity_poly.type
_entity_poly.pdbx_seq_one_letter_code
_entity_poly.pdbx_strand_id
1 'polypeptide(L)'
;METVKPMVVGKLRRKFAKVLNIHKLTGGVAPEEEMKKIKYETKNNANLSQSFYKLEEEYERSLSLEALLAKLFATVSSIKAGYAQLQHSQSPYDAIGIQKGDNLVVSELKTLSELKQSFLK
;
A
#
# COMPACT_ATOMS: atom_id res chain seq x y z
N MET A 1 -41.88 7.48 26.20
CA MET A 1 -41.47 6.28 25.46
C MET A 1 -41.57 6.62 23.98
N GLU A 2 -40.56 7.30 23.44
CA GLU A 2 -40.54 7.66 22.02
C GLU A 2 -39.69 6.67 21.25
N THR A 3 -40.31 6.06 20.24
CA THR A 3 -39.80 4.93 19.48
C THR A 3 -38.75 5.38 18.45
N VAL A 4 -37.56 4.79 18.54
CA VAL A 4 -36.45 4.95 17.61
C VAL A 4 -36.83 4.44 16.21
N LYS A 5 -36.70 5.30 15.19
CA LYS A 5 -36.80 4.91 13.78
C LYS A 5 -35.43 4.43 13.27
N PRO A 6 -35.29 3.23 12.70
CA PRO A 6 -34.03 2.79 12.12
C PRO A 6 -33.78 3.49 10.77
N MET A 7 -32.61 4.11 10.66
CA MET A 7 -32.12 4.72 9.42
C MET A 7 -31.70 3.61 8.44
N VAL A 8 -32.33 3.60 7.27
CA VAL A 8 -32.13 2.61 6.20
C VAL A 8 -30.72 2.75 5.62
N VAL A 9 -29.89 1.74 5.82
CA VAL A 9 -28.55 1.64 5.22
C VAL A 9 -28.68 1.30 3.74
N GLY A 10 -28.43 2.29 2.88
CA GLY A 10 -28.44 2.14 1.43
C GLY A 10 -27.37 1.16 0.94
N LYS A 11 -27.81 0.08 0.28
CA LYS A 11 -26.95 -0.95 -0.31
C LYS A 11 -26.27 -0.43 -1.58
N LEU A 12 -25.01 -0.01 -1.47
CA LEU A 12 -24.18 0.37 -2.60
C LEU A 12 -23.77 -0.89 -3.42
N ARG A 13 -24.60 -1.29 -4.38
CA ARG A 13 -24.28 -2.38 -5.33
C ARG A 13 -23.21 -1.90 -6.34
N ARG A 14 -21.95 -2.27 -6.12
CA ARG A 14 -20.89 -2.17 -7.13
C ARG A 14 -21.11 -3.23 -8.22
N LYS A 15 -21.42 -2.82 -9.45
CA LYS A 15 -21.44 -3.70 -10.62
C LYS A 15 -20.06 -3.68 -11.27
N PHE A 16 -19.27 -4.73 -11.05
CA PHE A 16 -18.11 -5.00 -11.90
C PHE A 16 -18.59 -5.81 -13.11
N ALA A 17 -18.63 -5.19 -14.29
CA ALA A 17 -18.88 -5.90 -15.55
C ALA A 17 -17.60 -6.65 -15.94
N LYS A 18 -17.54 -7.95 -15.59
CA LYS A 18 -16.55 -8.88 -16.17
C LYS A 18 -16.95 -9.15 -17.61
N VAL A 19 -16.21 -8.60 -18.58
CA VAL A 19 -16.28 -9.04 -19.98
C VAL A 19 -15.21 -10.11 -20.18
N LEU A 20 -15.61 -11.37 -20.08
CA LEU A 20 -14.84 -12.51 -20.57
C LEU A 20 -15.65 -13.15 -21.69
N ASN A 21 -15.15 -13.03 -22.92
CA ASN A 21 -15.65 -13.78 -24.07
C ASN A 21 -15.13 -15.22 -23.98
N ILE A 22 -15.82 -16.06 -23.22
CA ILE A 22 -15.57 -17.50 -23.19
C ILE A 22 -16.31 -18.10 -24.39
N HIS A 23 -15.58 -18.44 -25.44
CA HIS A 23 -16.07 -19.22 -26.57
C HIS A 23 -16.66 -20.54 -26.05
N LYS A 24 -17.97 -20.69 -26.15
CA LYS A 24 -18.72 -21.89 -25.77
C LYS A 24 -18.68 -22.88 -26.93
N LEU A 25 -17.76 -23.85 -26.88
CA LEU A 25 -17.77 -24.99 -27.79
C LEU A 25 -18.58 -26.13 -27.17
N THR A 26 -19.81 -26.32 -27.64
CA THR A 26 -20.56 -27.56 -27.45
C THR A 26 -21.24 -27.95 -28.76
N GLY A 27 -20.70 -28.98 -29.41
CA GLY A 27 -21.45 -29.99 -30.18
C GLY A 27 -21.97 -29.58 -31.56
N GLY A 28 -21.20 -29.88 -32.61
CA GLY A 28 -21.67 -29.90 -33.98
C GLY A 28 -20.58 -30.32 -34.96
N VAL A 29 -20.69 -31.54 -35.49
CA VAL A 29 -19.78 -32.17 -36.44
C VAL A 29 -19.97 -31.61 -37.85
N ALA A 30 -18.91 -31.12 -38.52
CA ALA A 30 -18.72 -31.13 -39.98
C ALA A 30 -17.28 -30.71 -40.35
N PRO A 31 -16.62 -31.33 -41.37
CA PRO A 31 -15.17 -31.24 -41.57
C PRO A 31 -14.73 -30.27 -42.70
N GLU A 32 -13.44 -29.92 -42.61
CA GLU A 32 -12.53 -29.32 -43.59
C GLU A 32 -12.87 -27.98 -44.25
N GLU A 33 -12.06 -26.94 -43.95
CA GLU A 33 -11.31 -26.21 -44.97
C GLU A 33 -10.22 -25.31 -44.34
N GLU A 34 -9.00 -25.52 -44.84
CA GLU A 34 -7.88 -24.59 -44.97
C GLU A 34 -7.20 -23.96 -43.75
N MET A 35 -5.93 -24.36 -43.61
CA MET A 35 -4.95 -23.79 -42.71
C MET A 35 -4.65 -22.32 -43.05
N LYS A 36 -4.89 -21.43 -42.09
CA LYS A 36 -4.00 -20.29 -41.85
C LYS A 36 -3.42 -20.43 -40.45
N LYS A 37 -2.37 -21.26 -40.34
CA LYS A 37 -1.44 -21.21 -39.21
C LYS A 37 -0.79 -19.83 -39.23
N ILE A 38 -1.38 -18.87 -38.52
CA ILE A 38 -0.66 -17.68 -38.11
C ILE A 38 0.45 -18.22 -37.21
N LYS A 39 1.64 -18.31 -37.79
CA LYS A 39 2.88 -18.55 -37.09
C LYS A 39 3.04 -17.37 -36.14
N TYR A 40 2.57 -17.53 -34.90
CA TYR A 40 3.07 -16.71 -33.81
C TYR A 40 4.54 -17.06 -33.71
N GLU A 41 5.38 -16.25 -34.35
CA GLU A 41 6.82 -16.26 -34.15
C GLU A 41 7.04 -16.15 -32.64
N THR A 42 7.31 -17.28 -32.00
CA THR A 42 7.73 -17.37 -30.60
C THR A 42 9.20 -16.97 -30.54
N LYS A 43 9.48 -15.72 -30.88
CA LYS A 43 10.78 -15.10 -30.69
C LYS A 43 10.56 -13.94 -29.73
N ASN A 44 11.14 -14.07 -28.54
CA ASN A 44 11.25 -13.10 -27.44
C ASN A 44 10.50 -13.40 -26.12
N ASN A 45 10.05 -14.63 -25.86
CA ASN A 45 9.44 -14.97 -24.56
C ASN A 45 10.43 -14.81 -23.38
N ALA A 46 11.72 -15.05 -23.59
CA ALA A 46 12.75 -14.84 -22.57
C ALA A 46 12.94 -13.34 -22.24
N ASN A 47 13.00 -12.46 -23.25
CA ASN A 47 13.16 -11.02 -23.07
C ASN A 47 11.93 -10.38 -22.40
N LEU A 48 10.74 -10.88 -22.70
CA LEU A 48 9.48 -10.37 -22.16
C LEU A 48 9.35 -10.75 -20.67
N SER A 49 9.58 -12.02 -20.32
CA SER A 49 9.66 -12.49 -18.94
C SER A 49 10.68 -11.69 -18.11
N GLN A 50 11.88 -11.46 -18.66
CA GLN A 50 12.93 -10.68 -18.00
C GLN A 50 12.55 -9.21 -17.80
N SER A 51 11.83 -8.60 -18.74
CA SER A 51 11.32 -7.23 -18.59
C SER A 51 10.25 -7.10 -17.49
N PHE A 52 9.42 -8.14 -17.31
CA PHE A 52 8.40 -8.18 -16.25
C PHE A 52 9.04 -8.27 -14.87
N TYR A 53 10.01 -9.17 -14.67
CA TYR A 53 10.73 -9.27 -13.40
C TYR A 53 11.50 -7.98 -13.05
N LYS A 54 12.08 -7.32 -14.05
CA LYS A 54 12.78 -6.03 -13.84
C LYS A 54 11.82 -4.91 -13.43
N LEU A 55 10.64 -4.83 -14.07
CA LEU A 55 9.60 -3.85 -13.73
C LEU A 55 9.08 -4.06 -12.30
N GLU A 56 8.86 -5.31 -11.90
CA GLU A 56 8.41 -5.65 -10.55
C GLU A 56 9.47 -5.29 -9.49
N GLU A 57 10.74 -5.56 -9.76
CA GLU A 57 11.84 -5.17 -8.86
C GLU A 57 11.99 -3.64 -8.73
N GLU A 58 11.81 -2.88 -9.82
CA GLU A 58 11.78 -1.42 -9.79
C GLU A 58 10.58 -0.88 -9.00
N TYR A 59 9.40 -1.50 -9.16
CA TYR A 59 8.21 -1.16 -8.40
C TYR A 59 8.39 -1.40 -6.90
N GLU A 60 8.88 -2.57 -6.50
CA GLU A 60 9.18 -2.88 -5.10
C GLU A 60 10.21 -1.93 -4.49
N ARG A 61 11.26 -1.55 -5.24
CA ARG A 61 12.21 -0.53 -4.81
C ARG A 61 11.52 0.81 -4.56
N SER A 62 10.66 1.26 -5.48
CA SER A 62 9.94 2.53 -5.31
C SER A 62 9.01 2.52 -4.08
N LEU A 63 8.28 1.43 -3.86
CA LEU A 63 7.43 1.25 -2.69
C LEU A 63 8.24 1.26 -1.39
N SER A 64 9.40 0.58 -1.37
CA SER A 64 10.26 0.58 -0.19
C SER A 64 10.80 1.97 0.16
N LEU A 65 11.15 2.78 -0.84
CA LEU A 65 11.55 4.17 -0.65
C LEU A 65 10.39 5.05 -0.15
N GLU A 66 9.19 4.87 -0.70
CA GLU A 66 8.01 5.60 -0.24
C GLU A 66 7.67 5.24 1.22
N ALA A 67 7.74 3.97 1.58
CA ALA A 67 7.54 3.51 2.96
C ALA A 67 8.60 4.07 3.90
N LEU A 68 9.87 4.12 3.47
CA LEU A 68 10.96 4.75 4.23
C LEU A 68 10.69 6.24 4.46
N LEU A 69 10.29 6.95 3.41
CA LEU A 69 9.96 8.38 3.48
C LEU A 69 8.77 8.64 4.40
N ALA A 70 7.72 7.83 4.29
CA ALA A 70 6.55 7.90 5.17
C ALA A 70 6.93 7.68 6.63
N LYS A 71 7.79 6.69 6.92
CA LYS A 71 8.30 6.44 8.27
C LYS A 71 9.13 7.61 8.79
N LEU A 72 9.96 8.23 7.95
CA LEU A 72 10.73 9.42 8.32
C LEU A 72 9.80 10.60 8.68
N PHE A 73 8.79 10.88 7.87
CA PHE A 73 7.83 11.93 8.17
C PHE A 73 7.02 11.64 9.45
N ALA A 74 6.59 10.39 9.64
CA ALA A 74 5.86 9.97 10.83
C ALA A 74 6.70 10.15 12.10
N THR A 75 7.95 9.69 12.11
CA THR A 75 8.87 9.83 13.26
C THR A 75 9.17 11.30 13.59
N VAL A 76 9.48 12.14 12.60
CA VAL A 76 9.69 13.58 12.81
C VAL A 76 8.42 14.27 13.32
N SER A 77 7.25 13.89 12.80
CA SER A 77 5.96 14.41 13.28
C SER A 77 5.66 13.96 14.72
N SER A 78 6.01 12.72 15.08
CA SER A 78 5.90 12.18 16.43
C SER A 78 6.78 12.95 17.42
N ILE A 79 8.03 13.26 17.05
CA ILE A 79 8.93 14.11 17.85
C ILE A 79 8.28 15.48 18.09
N LYS A 80 7.74 16.12 17.04
CA LYS A 80 7.09 17.42 17.17
C LYS A 80 5.85 17.36 18.07
N ALA A 81 5.05 16.29 17.97
CA ALA A 81 3.90 16.07 18.83
C ALA A 81 4.32 15.86 20.29
N GLY A 82 5.37 15.07 20.55
CA GLY A 82 5.93 14.88 21.89
C GLY A 82 6.44 16.20 22.49
N TYR A 83 7.08 17.05 21.69
CA TYR A 83 7.48 18.38 22.15
C TYR A 83 6.28 19.29 22.45
N ALA A 84 5.22 19.23 21.64
CA ALA A 84 3.98 19.96 21.95
C ALA A 84 3.33 19.47 23.27
N GLN A 85 3.35 18.16 23.52
CA GLN A 85 2.89 17.58 24.79
C GLN A 85 3.72 18.07 25.98
N LEU A 86 5.05 18.16 25.84
CA LEU A 86 5.92 18.76 26.85
C LEU A 86 5.48 20.19 27.17
N GLN A 87 5.33 21.04 26.15
CA GLN A 87 4.93 22.44 26.32
C GLN A 87 3.54 22.57 26.98
N HIS A 88 2.59 21.72 26.58
CA HIS A 88 1.24 21.75 27.16
C HIS A 88 1.25 21.30 28.63
N SER A 89 2.11 20.35 28.99
CA SER A 89 2.24 19.85 30.37
C SER A 89 2.99 20.80 31.30
N GLN A 90 3.54 21.91 30.79
CA GLN A 90 4.14 22.95 31.64
C GLN A 90 3.09 23.87 32.27
N SER A 91 1.86 23.95 31.72
CA SER A 91 0.82 24.84 32.24
C SER A 91 -0.60 24.32 31.96
N PRO A 92 -1.33 23.87 33.00
CA PRO A 92 -0.87 23.70 34.38
C PRO A 92 0.24 22.64 34.47
N TYR A 93 1.09 22.74 35.49
CA TYR A 93 2.23 21.83 35.66
C TYR A 93 1.78 20.38 35.86
N ASP A 94 2.16 19.50 34.95
CA ASP A 94 1.93 18.07 34.99
C ASP A 94 3.27 17.32 34.79
N ALA A 95 3.86 16.89 35.90
CA ALA A 95 5.12 16.15 35.89
C ALA A 95 5.04 14.82 35.10
N ILE A 96 3.88 14.16 35.08
CA ILE A 96 3.70 12.90 34.37
C ILE A 96 3.63 13.17 32.86
N GLY A 97 2.89 14.21 32.46
CA GLY A 97 2.82 14.68 31.08
C GLY A 97 4.20 15.09 30.53
N ILE A 98 4.98 15.82 31.34
CA ILE A 98 6.37 16.17 31.02
C ILE A 98 7.21 14.90 30.80
N GLN A 99 7.20 13.97 31.77
CA GLN A 99 7.99 12.75 31.64
C GLN A 99 7.59 11.91 30.41
N LYS A 100 6.29 11.82 30.11
CA LYS A 100 5.78 11.11 28.93
C LYS A 100 6.23 11.76 27.63
N GLY A 101 6.13 13.09 27.53
CA GLY A 101 6.58 13.84 26.37
C GLY A 101 8.08 13.69 26.13
N ASP A 102 8.90 13.76 27.19
CA ASP A 102 10.35 13.59 27.12
C ASP A 102 10.71 12.18 26.65
N ASN A 103 10.10 11.16 27.25
CA ASN A 103 10.32 9.77 26.88
C ASN A 103 9.95 9.51 25.41
N LEU A 104 8.83 10.07 24.95
CA LEU A 104 8.41 9.95 23.55
C LEU A 104 9.47 10.56 22.61
N VAL A 105 9.89 11.80 22.86
CA VAL A 105 10.93 12.48 22.05
C VAL A 105 12.22 11.66 22.00
N VAL A 106 12.71 11.19 23.15
CA VAL A 106 13.94 10.39 23.22
C VAL A 106 13.79 9.06 22.46
N SER A 107 12.64 8.39 22.59
CA SER A 107 12.39 7.11 21.91
C SER A 107 12.34 7.25 20.37
N GLU A 108 11.73 8.32 19.88
CA GLU A 108 11.64 8.60 18.45
C GLU A 108 12.99 9.03 17.87
N LEU A 109 13.78 9.81 18.61
CA LEU A 109 15.15 10.16 18.22
C LEU A 109 16.06 8.92 18.11
N LYS A 110 15.89 7.94 19.01
CA LYS A 110 16.59 6.65 18.91
C LYS A 110 16.17 5.88 17.65
N THR A 111 14.86 5.79 17.41
CA THR A 111 14.30 5.16 16.20
C THR A 111 14.83 5.82 14.92
N LEU A 112 14.93 7.16 14.90
CA LEU A 112 15.49 7.91 13.78
C LEU A 112 16.99 7.65 13.58
N SER A 113 17.75 7.52 14.67
CA SER A 113 19.17 7.15 14.62
C SER A 113 19.37 5.75 14.02
N GLU A 114 18.55 4.78 14.43
CA GLU A 114 18.57 3.42 13.87
C GLU A 114 18.20 3.43 12.38
N LEU A 115 17.17 4.19 11.99
CA LEU A 115 16.77 4.35 10.60
C LEU A 115 17.92 4.90 9.75
N LYS A 116 18.59 5.96 10.24
CA LYS A 116 19.77 6.54 9.58
C LYS A 116 20.90 5.51 9.44
N GLN A 117 21.21 4.76 10.50
CA GLN A 117 22.26 3.73 10.45
C GLN A 117 21.90 2.59 9.49
N SER A 118 20.63 2.22 9.38
CA SER A 118 20.19 1.18 8.44
C SER A 118 20.31 1.59 6.98
N PHE A 119 20.22 2.89 6.68
CA PHE A 119 20.34 3.43 5.33
C PHE A 119 21.80 3.65 4.88
N LEU A 120 22.70 3.90 5.83
CA LEU A 120 24.12 4.17 5.55
C LEU A 120 25.02 2.91 5.60
N LYS A 121 24.44 1.75 5.91
CA LYS A 121 25.11 0.44 5.82
C LYS A 121 25.02 -0.09 4.40
#